data_AF-A0A381YWX0-F1
#
_entry.id   AF-A0A381YWX0-F1
#
_cell.length_a   1.000
_cell.length_b   1.000
_cell.length_c   1.000
_cell.angle_alpha   90.00
_cell.angle_beta   90.00
_cell.angle_gamma   90.00
#
_symmetry.space_group_name_H-M   'P 1'
#
loop_
_entity.id
_entity.type
_entity.pdbx_description
1 polymer ?
#
loop_
_entity_poly.entity_id
_entity_poly.type
_entity_poly.pdbx_seq_one_letter_code
_entity_poly.pdbx_strand_id
1 'polypeptide(L)'
;MLRAGLIHQVAAGIYASLPLAWKSIRKIENIIREEMDKAGGQELLMPALQPRELWEQTGRGAAFGDNLFSLEDRRGRPMVLAPTHEEVVTGIVKANVQSYRDLPVILYQIQTKFRDEPRPRAGLVRVREFAMKDAYSFNADEDSLDDSYQAMAQAYKNIYRRCGLPVLMAEADSGAIGGKDSHEFILATPTGEDTIITCPSCGYTANAEKASGVYRQLDAEAEESLQEVS
;
A
#
# COMPACT_ATOMS: atom_id res chain seq x y z
N MET A 1 -6.36 1.77 -22.45
CA MET A 1 -6.57 3.15 -21.97
C MET A 1 -6.09 4.20 -22.96
N LEU A 2 -4.82 4.17 -23.41
CA LEU A 2 -4.26 5.12 -24.40
C LEU A 2 -5.09 5.20 -25.69
N ARG A 3 -5.34 4.06 -26.35
CA ARG A 3 -6.14 3.98 -27.59
C ARG A 3 -7.56 4.52 -27.46
N ALA A 4 -8.13 4.48 -26.25
CA ALA A 4 -9.48 4.94 -25.96
C ALA A 4 -9.52 6.42 -25.53
N GLY A 5 -8.39 7.13 -25.57
CA GLY A 5 -8.32 8.54 -25.14
C GLY A 5 -8.63 8.74 -23.66
N LEU A 6 -8.31 7.76 -22.82
CA LEU A 6 -8.56 7.82 -21.37
C LEU A 6 -7.40 8.49 -20.63
N ILE A 7 -6.17 8.29 -21.06
CA ILE A 7 -4.97 8.84 -20.44
C ILE A 7 -4.01 9.35 -21.50
N HIS A 8 -3.17 10.31 -21.13
CA HIS A 8 -2.09 10.83 -21.95
C HIS A 8 -0.79 10.81 -21.15
N GLN A 9 0.28 10.25 -21.72
CA GLN A 9 1.57 10.19 -21.03
C GLN A 9 2.30 11.53 -21.20
N VAL A 10 2.56 12.21 -20.08
CA VAL A 10 3.28 13.50 -20.05
C VAL A 10 4.79 13.26 -19.96
N ALA A 11 5.20 12.28 -19.16
CA ALA A 11 6.59 11.81 -19.03
C ALA A 11 6.62 10.33 -18.65
N ALA A 12 7.81 9.73 -18.54
CA ALA A 12 7.96 8.35 -18.07
C ALA A 12 7.32 8.18 -16.68
N GLY A 13 6.26 7.37 -16.59
CA GLY A 13 5.53 7.15 -15.34
C GLY A 13 4.69 8.34 -14.86
N ILE A 14 4.38 9.32 -15.72
CA ILE A 14 3.55 10.48 -15.35
C ILE A 14 2.45 10.64 -16.40
N TYR A 15 1.19 10.58 -15.97
CA TYR A 15 0.03 10.55 -16.86
C TYR A 15 -1.01 11.59 -16.50
N ALA A 16 -1.54 12.27 -17.52
CA ALA A 16 -2.76 13.05 -17.41
C ALA A 16 -3.97 12.12 -17.56
N SER A 17 -4.92 12.21 -16.63
CA SER A 17 -6.24 11.57 -16.74
C SER A 17 -7.17 12.44 -17.56
N LEU A 18 -7.57 11.96 -18.74
CA LEU A 18 -8.46 12.69 -19.65
C LEU A 18 -9.92 12.58 -19.18
N PRO A 19 -10.87 13.38 -19.73
CA PRO A 19 -12.19 13.57 -19.12
C PRO A 19 -12.98 12.28 -18.79
N LEU A 20 -12.90 11.25 -19.64
CA LEU A 20 -13.58 9.98 -19.38
C LEU A 20 -12.92 9.16 -18.27
N ALA A 21 -11.58 9.10 -18.22
CA ALA A 21 -10.88 8.48 -17.10
C ALA A 21 -11.15 9.23 -15.81
N TRP A 22 -11.12 10.57 -15.86
CA TRP A 22 -11.39 11.41 -14.70
C TRP A 22 -12.77 11.17 -14.11
N LYS A 23 -13.82 11.05 -14.94
CA LYS A 23 -15.16 10.65 -14.49
C LYS A 23 -15.15 9.28 -13.79
N SER A 24 -14.43 8.30 -14.32
CA SER A 24 -14.33 6.97 -13.72
C SER A 24 -13.56 6.98 -12.40
N ILE A 25 -12.44 7.71 -12.33
CA ILE A 25 -11.66 7.89 -11.10
C ILE A 25 -12.55 8.49 -10.01
N ARG A 26 -13.32 9.54 -10.29
CA ARG A 26 -14.23 10.14 -9.30
C ARG A 26 -15.32 9.19 -8.80
N LYS A 27 -15.80 8.27 -9.64
CA LYS A 27 -16.73 7.22 -9.20
C LYS A 27 -16.06 6.23 -8.24
N ILE A 28 -14.82 5.83 -8.54
CA ILE A 28 -14.02 4.97 -7.67
C ILE A 28 -13.75 5.66 -6.34
N GLU A 29 -13.32 6.92 -6.36
CA GLU A 29 -13.09 7.71 -5.14
C GLU A 29 -14.36 7.79 -4.28
N ASN A 30 -15.54 7.98 -4.88
CA ASN A 30 -16.79 8.03 -4.12
C ASN A 30 -17.14 6.68 -3.47
N ILE A 31 -16.93 5.55 -4.17
CA ILE A 31 -17.07 4.21 -3.57
C ILE A 31 -16.13 4.07 -2.37
N ILE A 32 -14.89 4.53 -2.52
CA ILE A 32 -13.89 4.48 -1.44
C ILE A 32 -14.36 5.34 -0.26
N ARG A 33 -14.73 6.61 -0.47
CA ARG A 33 -15.23 7.49 0.60
C ARG A 33 -16.39 6.87 1.36
N GLU A 34 -17.41 6.41 0.64
CA GLU A 34 -18.59 5.83 1.27
C GLU A 34 -18.28 4.61 2.16
N GLU A 35 -17.32 3.75 1.77
CA GLU A 35 -16.95 2.60 2.59
C GLU A 35 -15.98 2.96 3.72
N MET A 36 -15.10 3.95 3.52
CA MET A 36 -14.21 4.47 4.57
C MET A 36 -15.01 5.19 5.66
N ASP A 37 -15.98 6.04 5.28
CA ASP A 37 -16.84 6.78 6.20
C ASP A 37 -17.71 5.82 7.03
N LYS A 38 -18.25 4.76 6.40
CA LYS A 38 -18.98 3.69 7.11
C LYS A 38 -18.12 2.95 8.13
N ALA A 39 -16.81 2.83 7.86
CA ALA A 39 -15.85 2.23 8.78
C ALA A 39 -15.39 3.19 9.89
N GLY A 40 -15.96 4.39 9.99
CA GLY A 40 -15.59 5.41 10.98
C GLY A 40 -14.40 6.27 10.58
N GLY A 41 -13.95 6.18 9.32
CA GLY A 41 -12.90 7.00 8.76
C GLY A 41 -13.32 8.46 8.61
N GLN A 42 -12.39 9.39 8.87
CA GLN A 42 -12.57 10.82 8.64
C GLN A 42 -11.62 11.29 7.54
N GLU A 43 -12.20 11.79 6.44
CA GLU A 43 -11.40 12.30 5.32
C GLU A 43 -10.75 13.64 5.69
N LEU A 44 -9.46 13.77 5.41
CA LEU A 44 -8.70 15.01 5.47
C LEU A 44 -7.78 15.13 4.26
N LEU A 45 -7.04 16.23 4.15
CA LEU A 45 -6.07 16.43 3.08
C LEU A 45 -4.74 16.91 3.64
N MET A 46 -3.68 16.14 3.42
CA MET A 46 -2.32 16.46 3.83
C MET A 46 -1.48 16.96 2.64
N PRO A 47 -0.48 17.81 2.90
CA PRO A 47 0.37 18.35 1.84
C PRO A 47 1.21 17.23 1.18
N ALA A 48 1.35 17.32 -0.15
CA ALA A 48 2.28 16.48 -0.90
C ALA A 48 3.74 16.91 -0.71
N LEU A 49 3.98 18.22 -0.54
CA LEU A 49 5.30 18.78 -0.29
C LEU A 49 5.55 18.80 1.22
N GLN A 50 6.57 18.08 1.68
CA GLN A 50 6.87 17.91 3.10
C GLN A 50 8.32 18.32 3.42
N PRO A 51 8.59 18.88 4.61
CA PRO A 51 9.96 19.10 5.06
C PRO A 51 10.70 17.77 5.19
N ARG A 52 11.94 17.69 4.68
CA ARG A 52 12.74 16.46 4.71
C ARG A 52 13.04 16.02 6.15
N GLU A 53 13.12 16.96 7.08
CA GLU A 53 13.43 16.70 8.49
C GLU A 53 12.42 15.74 9.15
N LEU A 54 11.16 15.74 8.70
CA LEU A 54 10.15 14.80 9.21
C LEU A 54 10.52 13.35 8.89
N TRP A 55 11.07 13.10 7.72
CA TRP A 55 11.48 11.77 7.23
C TRP A 55 12.80 11.32 7.83
N GLU A 56 13.66 12.26 8.22
CA GLU A 56 14.91 11.99 8.91
C GLU A 56 14.65 11.57 10.36
N GLN A 57 13.65 12.18 11.02
CA GLN A 57 13.25 11.80 12.39
C GLN A 57 12.79 10.34 12.50
N THR A 58 12.16 9.80 11.45
CA THR A 58 11.71 8.41 11.42
C THR A 58 12.75 7.46 10.82
N GLY A 59 13.88 7.98 10.31
CA GLY A 59 14.87 7.22 9.55
C GLY A 59 14.40 6.79 8.16
N ARG A 60 13.14 7.07 7.79
CA ARG A 60 12.54 6.62 6.52
C ARG A 60 13.12 7.37 5.32
N GLY A 61 13.69 8.55 5.51
CA GLY A 61 14.45 9.24 4.47
C GLY A 61 15.57 8.37 3.88
N ALA A 62 16.33 7.69 4.76
CA ALA A 62 17.38 6.77 4.32
C ALA A 62 16.81 5.44 3.80
N ALA A 63 15.76 4.92 4.44
CA ALA A 63 15.14 3.64 4.05
C ALA A 63 14.50 3.69 2.65
N PHE A 64 13.89 4.82 2.26
CA PHE A 64 13.36 5.00 0.90
C PHE A 64 14.45 5.21 -0.15
N GLY A 65 15.61 5.76 0.24
CA GLY A 65 16.74 6.01 -0.66
C GLY A 65 16.34 6.81 -1.90
N ASP A 66 16.78 6.33 -3.06
CA ASP A 66 16.58 7.01 -4.35
C ASP A 66 15.11 7.05 -4.81
N ASN A 67 14.21 6.26 -4.20
CA ASN A 67 12.78 6.33 -4.51
C ASN A 67 12.10 7.57 -3.93
N LEU A 68 12.76 8.33 -3.05
CA LEU A 68 12.23 9.53 -2.43
C LEU A 68 12.60 10.77 -3.24
N PHE A 69 11.60 11.34 -3.93
CA PHE A 69 11.77 12.63 -4.59
C PHE A 69 12.22 13.71 -3.60
N SER A 70 13.43 14.20 -3.79
CA SER A 70 14.04 15.26 -2.99
C SER A 70 14.20 16.52 -3.83
N LEU A 71 13.92 17.68 -3.23
CA LEU A 71 14.07 18.98 -3.86
C LEU A 71 14.47 20.03 -2.83
N GLU A 72 14.99 21.15 -3.30
CA GLU A 72 15.32 22.30 -2.47
C GLU A 72 14.39 23.46 -2.81
N ASP A 73 13.79 24.10 -1.79
CA ASP A 73 12.99 25.29 -2.02
C ASP A 73 13.86 26.52 -2.31
N ARG A 74 13.25 27.63 -2.73
CA ARG A 74 13.97 28.88 -3.03
C ARG A 74 14.74 29.50 -1.85
N ARG A 75 14.55 29.00 -0.63
CA ARG A 75 15.23 29.44 0.60
C ARG A 75 16.32 28.46 1.04
N GLY A 76 16.61 27.44 0.24
CA GLY A 76 17.62 26.44 0.57
C GLY A 76 17.13 25.34 1.50
N ARG A 77 15.81 25.19 1.68
CA ARG A 77 15.27 24.17 2.59
C ARG A 77 15.09 22.84 1.86
N PRO A 78 15.59 21.73 2.43
CA PRO A 78 15.39 20.42 1.86
C PRO A 78 13.93 19.98 2.05
N MET A 79 13.29 19.63 0.95
CA MET A 79 11.90 19.18 0.90
C MET A 79 11.83 17.82 0.22
N VAL A 80 10.70 17.15 0.37
CA VAL A 80 10.38 15.92 -0.34
C VAL A 80 8.97 15.99 -0.94
N LEU A 81 8.77 15.29 -2.05
CA LEU A 81 7.42 14.97 -2.52
C LEU A 81 7.01 13.62 -1.94
N ALA A 82 5.91 13.62 -1.20
CA ALA A 82 5.51 12.54 -0.33
C ALA A 82 5.15 11.24 -1.07
N PRO A 83 5.85 10.13 -0.83
CA PRO A 83 5.42 8.80 -1.27
C PRO A 83 4.30 8.20 -0.41
N THR A 84 4.13 8.72 0.80
CA THR A 84 3.15 8.36 1.85
C THR A 84 3.20 9.42 2.98
N HIS A 85 2.40 9.28 4.04
CA HIS A 85 2.11 10.35 5.00
C HIS A 85 2.15 9.94 6.49
N GLU A 86 2.79 8.83 6.87
CA GLU A 86 2.90 8.39 8.28
C GLU A 86 3.49 9.48 9.19
N GLU A 87 4.53 10.19 8.75
CA GLU A 87 5.19 11.26 9.50
C GLU A 87 4.23 12.42 9.80
N VAL A 88 3.52 12.88 8.76
CA VAL A 88 2.65 14.06 8.84
C VAL A 88 1.42 13.75 9.69
N VAL A 89 0.78 12.61 9.45
CA VAL A 89 -0.43 12.24 10.20
C VAL A 89 -0.11 11.97 11.67
N THR A 90 1.05 11.38 11.98
CA THR A 90 1.52 11.22 13.35
C THR A 90 1.72 12.58 14.03
N GLY A 91 2.28 13.56 13.32
CA GLY A 91 2.41 14.94 13.81
C GLY A 91 1.05 15.61 14.09
N ILE A 92 0.07 15.41 13.19
CA ILE A 92 -1.30 15.91 13.36
C ILE A 92 -1.94 15.29 14.61
N VAL A 93 -1.89 13.97 14.75
CA VAL A 93 -2.50 13.28 15.90
C VAL A 93 -1.82 13.67 17.20
N LYS A 94 -0.49 13.73 17.24
CA LYS A 94 0.27 14.19 18.41
C LYS A 94 -0.14 15.58 18.89
N ALA A 95 -0.50 16.48 17.97
CA ALA A 95 -0.91 17.83 18.31
C ALA A 95 -2.37 17.92 18.82
N ASN A 96 -3.24 17.00 18.42
CA ASN A 96 -4.70 17.14 18.61
C ASN A 96 -5.32 16.09 19.54
N VAL A 97 -4.76 14.89 19.63
CA VAL A 97 -5.22 13.82 20.54
C VAL A 97 -4.47 13.98 21.86
N GLN A 98 -5.23 14.27 22.94
CA GLN A 98 -4.66 14.56 24.26
C GLN A 98 -5.07 13.53 25.32
N SER A 99 -6.05 12.66 25.01
CA SER A 99 -6.52 11.62 25.90
C SER A 99 -6.76 10.30 25.16
N TYR A 100 -6.63 9.18 25.87
CA TYR A 100 -7.08 7.87 25.36
C TYR A 100 -8.58 7.86 25.00
N ARG A 101 -9.37 8.78 25.58
CA ARG A 101 -10.81 8.93 25.28
C ARG A 101 -11.09 9.51 23.90
N ASP A 102 -10.09 10.13 23.28
CA ASP A 102 -10.18 10.63 21.91
C ASP A 102 -9.86 9.52 20.88
N LEU A 103 -9.49 8.31 21.36
CA LEU A 103 -9.17 7.13 20.55
C LEU A 103 -10.29 6.08 20.64
N PRO A 104 -10.48 5.25 19.59
CA PRO A 104 -9.71 5.23 18.35
C PRO A 104 -10.10 6.34 17.37
N VAL A 105 -9.17 6.71 16.49
CA VAL A 105 -9.44 7.59 15.36
C VAL A 105 -8.87 6.99 14.08
N ILE A 106 -9.66 7.01 13.01
CA ILE A 106 -9.26 6.58 11.67
C ILE A 106 -9.28 7.81 10.78
N LEU A 107 -8.10 8.19 10.30
CA LEU A 107 -7.91 9.34 9.42
C LEU A 107 -7.52 8.85 8.04
N TYR A 108 -8.14 9.36 6.97
CA TYR A 108 -7.76 8.97 5.62
C TYR A 108 -7.74 10.15 4.67
N GLN A 109 -7.09 9.99 3.53
CA GLN A 109 -7.13 10.96 2.44
C GLN A 109 -7.11 10.24 1.09
N ILE A 110 -7.60 10.91 0.05
CA ILE A 110 -7.39 10.51 -1.34
C ILE A 110 -6.54 11.58 -2.01
N GLN A 111 -5.26 11.29 -2.21
CA GLN A 111 -4.26 12.32 -2.54
C GLN A 111 -3.13 11.76 -3.42
N THR A 112 -2.55 12.64 -4.25
CA THR A 112 -1.44 12.32 -5.17
C THR A 112 -0.11 12.07 -4.46
N LYS A 113 0.45 10.88 -4.67
CA LYS A 113 1.75 10.42 -4.15
C LYS A 113 2.81 10.45 -5.24
N PHE A 114 4.05 10.53 -4.79
CA PHE A 114 5.23 10.59 -5.64
C PHE A 114 6.24 9.53 -5.21
N ARG A 115 6.64 8.65 -6.12
CA ARG A 115 7.73 7.68 -5.92
C ARG A 115 8.65 7.76 -7.11
N ASP A 116 9.94 7.96 -6.92
CA ASP A 116 10.89 8.06 -8.03
C ASP A 116 11.25 6.66 -8.58
N GLU A 117 10.23 5.98 -9.08
CA GLU A 117 10.33 4.63 -9.60
C GLU A 117 11.33 4.58 -10.78
N PRO A 118 12.43 3.81 -10.66
CA PRO A 118 13.47 3.78 -11.68
C PRO A 118 12.99 3.18 -13.01
N ARG A 119 11.99 2.29 -12.98
CA ARG A 119 11.46 1.64 -14.19
C ARG A 119 9.93 1.64 -14.22
N PRO A 120 9.30 2.80 -14.50
CA PRO A 120 7.84 2.90 -14.63
C PRO A 120 7.37 2.10 -15.85
N ARG A 121 6.30 1.31 -15.68
CA ARG A 121 5.83 0.36 -16.70
C ARG A 121 4.35 0.03 -16.54
N ALA A 122 3.80 -0.64 -17.55
CA ALA A 122 2.41 -1.13 -17.56
C ALA A 122 1.33 -0.05 -17.38
N GLY A 123 1.54 1.15 -17.94
CA GLY A 123 0.54 2.21 -17.91
C GLY A 123 0.39 2.81 -16.51
N LEU A 124 -0.80 2.74 -15.92
CA LEU A 124 -1.10 3.26 -14.58
C LEU A 124 -0.75 2.28 -13.44
N VAL A 125 -0.24 1.08 -13.75
CA VAL A 125 0.07 0.05 -12.75
C VAL A 125 1.32 0.41 -11.94
N ARG A 126 2.39 0.89 -12.61
CA ARG A 126 3.64 1.25 -11.95
C ARG A 126 4.17 2.58 -12.50
N VAL A 127 4.00 3.63 -11.71
CA VAL A 127 4.16 5.04 -12.12
C VAL A 127 4.89 5.85 -11.05
N ARG A 128 5.33 7.06 -11.41
CA ARG A 128 6.05 7.97 -10.52
C ARG A 128 5.12 8.94 -9.78
N GLU A 129 3.99 9.27 -10.39
CA GLU A 129 2.92 10.10 -9.81
C GLU A 129 1.59 9.33 -9.90
N PHE A 130 0.90 9.16 -8.78
CA PHE A 130 -0.36 8.40 -8.72
C PHE A 130 -1.27 8.86 -7.59
N ALA A 131 -2.58 8.70 -7.78
CA ALA A 131 -3.55 8.86 -6.71
C ALA A 131 -3.53 7.63 -5.79
N MET A 132 -3.53 7.87 -4.48
CA MET A 132 -3.64 6.83 -3.48
C MET A 132 -4.67 7.25 -2.44
N LYS A 133 -5.48 6.28 -1.99
CA LYS A 133 -6.16 6.38 -0.71
C LYS A 133 -5.29 5.75 0.35
N ASP A 134 -4.80 6.54 1.28
CA ASP A 134 -4.04 6.15 2.46
C ASP A 134 -4.86 6.46 3.71
N ALA A 135 -4.83 5.53 4.66
CA ALA A 135 -5.60 5.60 5.90
C ALA A 135 -4.71 5.19 7.08
N TYR A 136 -4.90 5.86 8.21
CA TYR A 136 -4.07 5.76 9.41
C TYR A 136 -4.99 5.70 10.62
N SER A 137 -4.96 4.57 11.34
CA SER A 137 -5.69 4.40 12.60
C SER A 137 -4.75 4.61 13.78
N PHE A 138 -5.22 5.35 14.79
CA PHE A 138 -4.53 5.52 16.06
C PHE A 138 -5.41 4.93 17.15
N ASN A 139 -4.80 4.11 18.00
CA ASN A 139 -5.50 3.24 18.94
C ASN A 139 -4.83 3.32 20.32
N ALA A 140 -5.61 3.11 21.38
CA ALA A 140 -5.10 3.16 22.76
C ALA A 140 -4.33 1.87 23.15
N ASP A 141 -4.68 0.75 22.52
CA ASP A 141 -4.16 -0.59 22.81
C ASP A 141 -4.23 -1.49 21.54
N GLU A 142 -3.70 -2.72 21.66
CA GLU A 142 -3.64 -3.70 20.56
C GLU A 142 -5.04 -4.22 20.18
N ASP A 143 -5.95 -4.43 21.13
CA ASP A 143 -7.33 -4.88 20.83
C ASP A 143 -8.08 -3.84 19.96
N SER A 144 -7.97 -2.56 20.31
CA SER A 144 -8.52 -1.46 19.51
C SER A 144 -7.87 -1.35 18.13
N LEU A 145 -6.57 -1.69 18.02
CA LEU A 145 -5.87 -1.75 16.74
C LEU A 145 -6.42 -2.90 15.88
N ASP A 146 -6.65 -4.07 16.45
CA ASP A 146 -7.22 -5.22 15.75
C ASP A 146 -8.63 -4.91 15.24
N ASP A 147 -9.46 -4.26 16.05
CA ASP A 147 -10.79 -3.79 15.62
C ASP A 147 -10.71 -2.83 14.42
N SER A 148 -9.80 -1.84 14.50
CA SER A 148 -9.55 -0.91 13.39
C SER A 148 -9.05 -1.63 12.14
N TYR A 149 -8.16 -2.61 12.31
CA TYR A 149 -7.60 -3.42 11.23
C TYR A 149 -8.69 -4.22 10.51
N GLN A 150 -9.55 -4.92 11.27
CA GLN A 150 -10.65 -5.69 10.70
C GLN A 150 -11.68 -4.79 10.02
N ALA A 151 -11.96 -3.60 10.58
CA ALA A 151 -12.81 -2.61 9.93
C ALA A 151 -12.25 -2.19 8.56
N MET A 152 -10.93 -1.93 8.47
CA MET A 152 -10.27 -1.61 7.20
C MET A 152 -10.29 -2.79 6.22
N ALA A 153 -9.98 -4.00 6.68
CA ALA A 153 -10.04 -5.19 5.85
C ALA A 153 -11.44 -5.40 5.26
N GLN A 154 -12.50 -5.20 6.05
CA GLN A 154 -13.87 -5.32 5.59
C GLN A 154 -14.26 -4.18 4.64
N ALA A 155 -13.84 -2.94 4.91
CA ALA A 155 -14.07 -1.80 4.02
C ALA A 155 -13.42 -2.03 2.64
N TYR A 156 -12.17 -2.53 2.61
CA TYR A 156 -11.49 -2.84 1.36
C TYR A 156 -12.19 -3.96 0.58
N LYS A 157 -12.60 -5.05 1.26
CA LYS A 157 -13.42 -6.12 0.64
C LYS A 157 -14.68 -5.54 -0.02
N ASN A 158 -15.37 -4.62 0.65
CA ASN A 158 -16.55 -3.95 0.10
C ASN A 158 -16.21 -3.05 -1.10
N ILE A 159 -15.15 -2.25 -1.02
CA ILE A 159 -14.68 -1.38 -2.10
C ILE A 159 -14.41 -2.20 -3.36
N TYR A 160 -13.59 -3.24 -3.27
CA TYR A 160 -13.25 -4.08 -4.42
C TYR A 160 -14.48 -4.80 -4.99
N ARG A 161 -15.35 -5.32 -4.13
CA ARG A 161 -16.64 -5.93 -4.55
C ARG A 161 -17.52 -4.93 -5.30
N ARG A 162 -17.64 -3.69 -4.82
CA ARG A 162 -18.43 -2.62 -5.47
C ARG A 162 -17.80 -2.14 -6.77
N CYS A 163 -16.48 -2.22 -6.89
CA CYS A 163 -15.75 -2.00 -8.15
C CYS A 163 -15.81 -3.19 -9.11
N GLY A 164 -16.41 -4.32 -8.72
CA GLY A 164 -16.50 -5.54 -9.53
C GLY A 164 -15.17 -6.27 -9.72
N LEU A 165 -14.24 -6.13 -8.76
CA LEU A 165 -12.90 -6.70 -8.83
C LEU A 165 -12.79 -7.95 -7.94
N PRO A 166 -12.47 -9.13 -8.52
CA PRO A 166 -12.28 -10.37 -7.77
C PRO A 166 -10.88 -10.42 -7.14
N VAL A 167 -10.67 -9.65 -6.07
CA VAL A 167 -9.38 -9.61 -5.36
C VAL A 167 -9.26 -10.73 -4.33
N LEU A 168 -8.03 -11.18 -4.12
CA LEU A 168 -7.61 -12.06 -3.03
C LEU A 168 -7.00 -11.21 -1.91
N MET A 169 -7.22 -11.59 -0.66
CA MET A 169 -6.49 -11.02 0.48
C MET A 169 -5.37 -12.00 0.83
N ALA A 170 -4.12 -11.56 0.74
CA ALA A 170 -2.93 -12.38 0.93
C ALA A 170 -2.08 -11.83 2.09
N GLU A 171 -1.54 -12.70 2.95
CA GLU A 171 -0.52 -12.28 3.91
C GLU A 171 0.71 -11.73 3.18
N ALA A 172 1.28 -10.65 3.68
CA ALA A 172 2.39 -9.95 3.04
C ALA A 172 3.48 -9.53 4.04
N ASP A 173 4.62 -9.11 3.53
CA ASP A 173 5.63 -8.44 4.34
C ASP A 173 5.21 -6.99 4.67
N SER A 174 5.68 -6.47 5.81
CA SER A 174 5.41 -5.08 6.20
C SER A 174 6.38 -4.08 5.56
N GLY A 175 7.50 -4.56 4.99
CA GLY A 175 8.46 -3.77 4.24
C GLY A 175 8.97 -2.52 4.98
N ALA A 176 9.25 -1.46 4.21
CA ALA A 176 9.78 -0.18 4.72
C ALA A 176 8.73 0.70 5.47
N ILE A 177 7.47 0.28 5.50
CA ILE A 177 6.44 0.90 6.34
C ILE A 177 6.60 0.41 7.79
N GLY A 178 7.13 -0.81 7.99
CA GLY A 178 7.24 -1.44 9.30
C GLY A 178 5.89 -1.96 9.80
N GLY A 179 5.90 -2.94 10.72
CA GLY A 179 4.67 -3.56 11.22
C GLY A 179 4.85 -5.04 11.57
N LYS A 180 3.79 -5.66 12.12
CA LYS A 180 3.72 -7.10 12.39
C LYS A 180 2.87 -7.80 11.33
N ASP A 181 1.56 -7.52 11.35
CA ASP A 181 0.58 -8.15 10.47
C ASP A 181 0.27 -7.28 9.26
N SER A 182 0.49 -7.83 8.07
CA SER A 182 0.29 -7.15 6.79
C SER A 182 -0.49 -8.05 5.85
N HIS A 183 -1.47 -7.47 5.18
CA HIS A 183 -2.24 -8.13 4.14
C HIS A 183 -2.34 -7.25 2.90
N GLU A 184 -2.15 -7.87 1.74
CA GLU A 184 -2.31 -7.26 0.43
C GLU A 184 -3.61 -7.68 -0.21
N PHE A 185 -4.28 -6.76 -0.90
CA PHE A 185 -5.42 -7.07 -1.77
C PHE A 185 -4.96 -7.14 -3.22
N ILE A 186 -5.07 -8.32 -3.81
CA ILE A 186 -4.39 -8.65 -5.06
C ILE A 186 -5.40 -9.12 -6.10
N LEU A 187 -5.40 -8.48 -7.26
CA LEU A 187 -6.14 -8.95 -8.42
C LEU A 187 -5.29 -9.95 -9.19
N ALA A 188 -5.64 -11.24 -9.15
CA ALA A 188 -4.91 -12.29 -9.86
C ALA A 188 -5.01 -12.08 -11.39
N THR A 189 -3.86 -11.86 -12.02
CA THR A 189 -3.74 -11.69 -13.48
C THR A 189 -2.39 -12.22 -13.96
N PRO A 190 -2.29 -12.81 -15.17
CA PRO A 190 -1.02 -13.28 -15.73
C PRO A 190 0.06 -12.19 -15.88
N THR A 191 -0.34 -10.92 -15.86
CA THR A 191 0.56 -9.77 -15.98
C THR A 191 0.89 -9.13 -14.62
N GLY A 192 0.53 -9.76 -13.50
CA GLY A 192 0.84 -9.29 -12.16
C GLY A 192 2.34 -9.36 -11.89
N GLU A 193 2.86 -8.43 -11.08
CA GLU A 193 4.29 -8.42 -10.72
C GLU A 193 4.58 -9.31 -9.51
N ASP A 194 3.57 -9.54 -8.65
CA ASP A 194 3.68 -10.35 -7.44
C ASP A 194 3.35 -11.82 -7.71
N THR A 195 4.06 -12.71 -6.99
CA THR A 195 3.80 -14.15 -7.00
C THR A 195 3.02 -14.53 -5.75
N ILE A 196 1.80 -15.03 -5.92
CA ILE A 196 0.91 -15.40 -4.82
C ILE A 196 0.79 -16.90 -4.71
N ILE A 197 1.04 -17.41 -3.51
CA ILE A 197 0.93 -18.83 -3.18
C ILE A 197 -0.41 -19.04 -2.49
N THR A 198 -1.23 -19.92 -3.07
CA THR A 198 -2.53 -20.30 -2.52
C THR A 198 -2.56 -21.80 -2.26
N CYS A 199 -2.98 -22.19 -1.06
CA CYS A 199 -3.17 -23.57 -0.68
C CYS A 199 -4.65 -23.96 -0.87
N PRO A 200 -4.99 -24.80 -1.86
CA PRO A 200 -6.37 -25.15 -2.15
C PRO A 200 -7.03 -25.99 -1.06
N SER A 201 -6.25 -26.67 -0.19
CA SER A 201 -6.78 -27.54 0.86
C SER A 201 -7.14 -26.80 2.15
N CYS A 202 -6.40 -25.75 2.52
CA CYS A 202 -6.63 -25.00 3.76
C CYS A 202 -6.99 -23.51 3.55
N GLY A 203 -6.96 -23.01 2.32
CA GLY A 203 -7.30 -21.62 2.00
C GLY A 203 -6.21 -20.59 2.32
N TYR A 204 -5.04 -21.03 2.81
CA TYR A 204 -3.89 -20.17 3.06
C TYR A 204 -3.48 -19.43 1.78
N THR A 205 -3.33 -18.10 1.87
CA THR A 205 -2.98 -17.24 0.74
C THR A 205 -1.95 -16.21 1.21
N ALA A 206 -0.79 -16.20 0.59
CA ALA A 206 0.31 -15.29 0.95
C ALA A 206 1.12 -14.87 -0.28
N ASN A 207 1.71 -13.67 -0.20
CA ASN A 207 2.76 -13.26 -1.10
C ASN A 207 3.97 -14.20 -0.93
N ALA A 208 4.64 -14.58 -2.02
CA ALA A 208 5.78 -15.49 -2.00
C ALA A 208 6.91 -15.02 -1.05
N GLU A 209 7.04 -13.71 -0.82
CA GLU A 209 8.00 -13.15 0.14
C GLU A 209 7.69 -13.49 1.60
N LYS A 210 6.41 -13.76 1.92
CA LYS A 210 5.92 -14.07 3.27
C LYS A 210 5.52 -15.54 3.46
N ALA A 211 5.21 -16.23 2.36
CA ALA A 211 4.65 -17.57 2.37
C ALA A 211 5.54 -18.55 3.16
N SER A 212 4.90 -19.30 4.07
CA SER A 212 5.56 -20.35 4.85
C SER A 212 4.87 -21.69 4.64
N GLY A 213 5.62 -22.77 4.86
CA GLY A 213 5.14 -24.14 4.69
C GLY A 213 5.90 -25.12 5.56
N VAL A 214 5.27 -26.26 5.83
CA VAL A 214 5.90 -27.36 6.56
C VAL A 214 6.43 -28.36 5.53
N TYR A 215 7.73 -28.60 5.51
CA TYR A 215 8.29 -29.72 4.76
C TYR A 215 7.91 -31.01 5.48
N ARG A 216 7.27 -31.94 4.75
CA ARG A 216 7.15 -33.31 5.24
C ARG A 216 8.55 -33.91 5.23
N GLN A 217 9.08 -34.27 6.40
CA GLN A 217 10.27 -35.10 6.48
C GLN A 217 9.97 -36.39 5.71
N LEU A 218 10.67 -36.58 4.59
CA LEU A 218 10.66 -37.86 3.90
C LEU A 218 11.49 -38.82 4.74
N ASP A 219 11.04 -40.07 4.85
CA ASP A 219 11.85 -41.12 5.44
C ASP A 219 13.16 -41.19 4.65
N ALA A 220 14.31 -41.22 5.34
CA ALA A 220 15.59 -41.37 4.68
C ALA A 220 15.56 -42.68 3.88
N GLU A 221 15.67 -42.59 2.56
CA GLU A 221 15.95 -43.77 1.74
C GLU A 221 17.27 -44.36 2.25
N ALA A 222 17.31 -45.69 2.42
CA ALA A 222 18.53 -46.36 2.81
C ALA A 222 19.63 -46.01 1.79
N GLU A 223 20.79 -45.54 2.26
CA GLU A 223 21.94 -45.28 1.40
C GLU A 223 22.25 -46.54 0.58
N GLU A 224 21.96 -46.51 -0.72
CA GLU A 224 22.37 -47.59 -1.61
C GLU A 224 23.90 -47.59 -1.71
N SER A 225 24.49 -48.77 -1.57
CA SER A 225 25.94 -48.93 -1.72
C SER A 225 26.36 -48.46 -3.11
N LEU A 226 27.32 -47.53 -3.17
CA LEU A 226 27.93 -47.07 -4.41
C LEU A 226 28.40 -48.28 -5.23
N GLN A 227 27.79 -48.50 -6.39
CA GLN A 227 28.27 -49.49 -7.34
C GLN A 227 29.37 -48.85 -8.19
N GLU A 228 30.54 -49.49 -8.25
CA GLU A 228 31.58 -49.11 -9.20
C GLU A 228 31.03 -49.28 -10.63
N VAL A 229 31.05 -48.19 -11.39
CA VAL A 229 30.70 -48.21 -12.81
C VAL A 229 31.90 -48.83 -13.55
N SER A 230 31.76 -50.09 -13.97
CA SER A 230 32.72 -50.79 -14.82
C SER A 230 32.55 -50.47 -16.29
#